data_AF-A0A6B2CX19-F1
#
_entry.id   AF-A0A6B2CX19-F1
#
_cell.length_a   1.000
_cell.length_b   1.000
_cell.length_c   1.000
_cell.angle_alpha   90.00
_cell.angle_beta   90.00
_cell.angle_gamma   90.00
#
_symmetry.space_group_name_H-M   'P 1'
#
loop_
_entity.id
_entity.type
_entity.pdbx_description
1 polymer ?
#
loop_
_entity_poly.entity_id
_entity_poly.type
_entity_poly.pdbx_seq_one_letter_code
_entity_poly.pdbx_strand_id
1 'polypeptide(L)'
;AFPVFGLIYLYARRSFRELAAVLLMAVSIFLLVNIPIAGHLGIERWAREILGAVSWHTTSRPPGPTASTPLDWLFMQNSFAIYINPDVYASGTPAYLVALAYALYKRDDVSALYLSTYGGYWLVYLAGNHTLYSFYAAHFSPLAHILLAGLFASLSRR
;
A
#
# COMPACT_ATOMS: atom_id res chain seq x y z
N ALA A 1 -3.54 3.46 3.43
CA ALA A 1 -2.38 2.94 2.70
C ALA A 1 -1.38 4.07 2.43
N PHE A 2 -0.12 3.74 2.14
CA PHE A 2 0.96 4.71 1.94
C PHE A 2 0.96 5.59 0.66
N PRO A 3 0.10 5.43 -0.38
CA PRO A 3 0.05 6.44 -1.45
C PRO A 3 -0.37 7.82 -0.96
N VAL A 4 -0.86 7.95 0.28
CA VAL A 4 -1.16 9.23 0.92
C VAL A 4 0.04 10.19 0.88
N PHE A 5 1.28 9.71 1.04
CA PHE A 5 2.46 10.57 0.96
C PHE A 5 2.67 11.11 -0.45
N GLY A 6 2.46 10.28 -1.48
CA GLY A 6 2.50 10.70 -2.87
C GLY A 6 1.37 11.66 -3.23
N LEU A 7 0.15 11.41 -2.74
CA LEU A 7 -0.99 12.30 -2.93
C LEU A 7 -0.74 13.67 -2.27
N ILE A 8 -0.25 13.70 -1.04
CA ILE A 8 0.13 14.95 -0.36
C ILE A 8 1.18 15.68 -1.19
N TYR A 9 2.23 15.00 -1.63
CA TYR A 9 3.27 15.59 -2.46
C TYR A 9 2.74 16.20 -3.77
N LEU A 10 1.87 15.49 -4.49
CA LEU A 10 1.33 15.94 -5.77
C LEU A 10 0.38 17.13 -5.61
N TYR A 11 -0.54 17.05 -4.64
CA TYR A 11 -1.55 18.09 -4.45
C TYR A 11 -1.04 19.30 -3.67
N ALA A 12 -0.11 19.14 -2.71
CA ALA A 12 0.50 20.27 -2.02
C ALA A 12 1.29 21.18 -2.97
N ARG A 13 1.85 20.60 -4.05
CA ARG A 13 2.53 21.37 -5.11
C ARG A 13 1.58 22.13 -6.04
N ARG A 14 0.34 21.65 -6.18
CA ARG A 14 -0.68 22.29 -7.03
C ARG A 14 -1.51 23.31 -6.26
N SER A 15 -2.20 22.87 -5.22
CA SER A 15 -3.17 23.67 -4.49
C SER A 15 -3.52 23.04 -3.14
N PHE A 16 -3.37 23.81 -2.06
CA PHE A 16 -3.80 23.39 -0.73
C PHE A 16 -5.31 23.08 -0.67
N ARG A 17 -6.13 23.80 -1.45
CA ARG A 17 -7.58 23.56 -1.51
C ARG A 17 -7.92 22.21 -2.11
N GLU A 18 -7.20 21.80 -3.16
CA GLU A 18 -7.39 20.48 -3.77
C GLU A 18 -6.95 19.37 -2.82
N LEU A 19 -5.81 19.55 -2.14
CA LEU A 19 -5.35 18.61 -1.11
C LEU A 19 -6.41 18.44 -0.01
N ALA A 20 -6.92 19.56 0.51
CA ALA A 20 -7.97 19.54 1.53
C ALA A 20 -9.24 18.84 1.02
N ALA A 21 -9.67 19.11 -0.22
CA ALA A 21 -10.84 18.46 -0.82
C ALA A 21 -10.66 16.94 -0.93
N VAL A 22 -9.49 16.47 -1.39
CA VAL A 22 -9.19 15.03 -1.51
C VAL A 22 -9.16 14.36 -0.13
N LEU A 23 -8.53 14.98 0.86
CA LEU A 23 -8.49 14.45 2.23
C LEU A 23 -9.88 14.41 2.87
N LEU A 24 -10.66 15.48 2.72
CA LEU A 24 -12.03 15.56 3.21
C LEU A 24 -12.91 14.50 2.55
N MET A 25 -12.79 14.31 1.23
CA MET A 25 -13.51 13.26 0.52
C MET A 25 -13.14 11.87 1.07
N ALA A 26 -11.84 11.58 1.23
CA ALA A 26 -11.38 10.29 1.75
C ALA A 26 -11.90 10.01 3.17
N VAL A 27 -11.82 10.99 4.07
CA VAL A 27 -12.35 10.89 5.45
C VAL A 27 -13.87 10.74 5.43
N SER A 28 -14.56 11.51 4.59
CA SER A 28 -16.03 11.47 4.50
C SER A 28 -16.54 10.12 4.00
N ILE A 29 -15.91 9.53 2.97
CA ILE A 29 -16.26 8.20 2.47
C ILE A 29 -15.98 7.14 3.54
N PHE A 30 -14.82 7.21 4.20
CA PHE A 30 -14.49 6.31 5.30
C PHE A 30 -15.55 6.36 6.41
N LEU A 31 -15.92 7.56 6.87
CA LEU A 31 -16.93 7.75 7.90
C LEU A 31 -18.31 7.29 7.43
N LEU A 32 -18.74 7.65 6.23
CA LEU A 32 -20.03 7.24 5.66
C LEU A 32 -20.19 5.71 5.70
N VAL A 33 -19.17 4.98 5.27
CA VAL A 33 -19.16 3.50 5.26
C VAL A 33 -19.07 2.93 6.68
N ASN A 34 -18.37 3.61 7.60
CA ASN A 34 -18.15 3.11 8.96
C ASN A 34 -19.24 3.51 9.96
N ILE A 35 -20.08 4.51 9.69
CA ILE A 35 -21.14 4.96 10.59
C ILE A 35 -22.08 3.83 11.01
N PRO A 36 -22.57 2.96 10.11
CA PRO A 36 -23.42 1.83 10.51
C PRO A 36 -22.70 0.87 11.47
N ILE A 37 -21.41 0.61 11.23
CA ILE A 37 -20.58 -0.25 12.06
C ILE A 37 -20.35 0.40 13.43
N ALA A 38 -20.06 1.70 13.45
CA ALA A 38 -19.88 2.47 14.68
C ALA A 38 -21.18 2.53 15.51
N GLY A 39 -22.33 2.65 14.85
CA GLY A 39 -23.65 2.60 15.49
C GLY A 39 -23.95 1.23 16.11
N HIS A 40 -23.54 0.14 15.45
CA HIS A 40 -23.73 -1.22 15.97
C HIS A 40 -22.75 -1.59 17.10
N LEU A 41 -21.47 -1.23 16.97
CA LEU A 41 -20.43 -1.57 17.95
C LEU A 41 -20.36 -0.61 19.15
N GLY A 42 -20.87 0.61 18.99
CA GLY A 42 -20.62 1.75 19.87
C GLY A 42 -19.32 2.47 19.53
N ILE A 43 -19.30 3.80 19.66
CA ILE A 43 -18.18 4.68 19.26
C ILE A 43 -16.86 4.26 19.93
N GLU A 44 -16.89 3.93 21.21
CA GLU A 44 -15.70 3.56 21.97
C GLU A 44 -15.04 2.29 21.44
N ARG A 45 -15.85 1.24 21.18
CA ARG A 45 -15.35 -0.02 20.62
C ARG A 45 -14.88 0.19 19.19
N TRP A 46 -15.65 0.89 18.37
CA TRP A 46 -15.26 1.24 17.00
C TRP A 46 -13.92 1.97 16.95
N ALA A 47 -13.68 2.94 17.82
CA ALA A 47 -12.41 3.65 17.92
C ALA A 47 -11.25 2.70 18.29
N ARG A 48 -11.47 1.76 19.22
CA ARG A 48 -10.47 0.72 19.54
C ARG A 48 -10.15 -0.18 18.35
N GLU A 49 -11.15 -0.58 17.57
CA GLU A 49 -10.93 -1.40 16.37
C GLU A 49 -10.11 -0.64 15.31
N ILE A 50 -10.35 0.66 15.12
CA ILE A 50 -9.53 1.51 14.23
C ILE A 50 -8.08 1.57 14.73
N LEU A 51 -7.88 1.82 16.02
CA LEU A 51 -6.53 1.86 16.61
C LEU A 51 -5.83 0.50 16.50
N GLY A 52 -6.58 -0.59 16.68
CA GLY A 52 -6.10 -1.96 16.48
C GLY A 52 -5.73 -2.24 15.03
N ALA A 53 -6.50 -1.75 14.06
CA ALA A 53 -6.18 -1.86 12.64
C ALA A 53 -4.92 -1.06 12.28
N VAL A 54 -4.77 0.15 12.83
CA VAL A 54 -3.55 0.93 12.63
C VAL A 54 -2.34 0.22 13.24
N SER A 55 -2.44 -0.27 14.48
CA SER A 55 -1.34 -0.97 15.14
C SER A 55 -0.95 -2.24 14.40
N TRP A 56 -1.93 -3.02 13.89
CA TRP A 56 -1.68 -4.21 13.07
C TRP A 56 -0.76 -3.95 11.87
N HIS A 57 -0.80 -2.74 11.31
CA HIS A 57 0.03 -2.35 10.17
C HIS A 57 1.35 -1.69 10.57
N THR A 58 1.46 -1.12 11.78
CA THR A 58 2.63 -0.31 12.18
C THR A 58 3.51 -0.95 13.24
N THR A 59 3.05 -1.99 13.94
CA THR A 59 3.82 -2.65 15.00
C THR A 59 4.22 -4.08 14.63
N SER A 60 5.37 -4.50 15.16
CA SER A 60 5.79 -5.91 15.10
C SER A 60 4.83 -6.78 15.91
N ARG A 61 4.51 -7.95 15.37
CA ARG A 61 3.61 -8.94 15.96
C ARG A 61 4.40 -10.13 16.52
N PRO A 62 3.80 -10.91 17.42
CA PRO A 62 4.36 -12.20 17.82
C PRO A 62 4.58 -13.12 16.61
N PRO A 63 5.39 -14.19 16.76
CA PRO A 63 5.59 -15.18 15.72
C PRO A 63 4.26 -15.69 15.14
N GLY A 64 4.19 -15.77 13.81
CA GLY A 64 2.97 -16.10 13.09
C GLY A 64 3.29 -16.62 11.68
N PRO A 65 2.46 -16.32 10.68
CA PRO A 65 2.75 -16.64 9.29
C PRO A 65 4.12 -16.09 8.84
N THR A 66 4.68 -16.66 7.78
CA THR A 66 5.97 -16.25 7.23
C THR A 66 6.01 -14.74 6.99
N ALA A 67 6.84 -14.04 7.77
CA ALA A 67 7.11 -12.63 7.59
C ALA A 67 8.01 -12.41 6.37
N SER A 68 7.85 -11.26 5.73
CA SER A 68 8.56 -10.89 4.50
C SER A 68 8.90 -9.41 4.54
N THR A 69 10.10 -9.07 4.07
CA THR A 69 10.55 -7.69 3.96
C THR A 69 9.99 -7.04 2.69
N PRO A 70 10.00 -5.69 2.59
CA PRO A 70 9.65 -5.04 1.33
C PRO A 70 10.54 -5.46 0.16
N LEU A 71 11.78 -5.88 0.42
CA LEU A 71 12.69 -6.40 -0.60
C LEU A 71 12.24 -7.79 -1.10
N ASP A 72 11.81 -8.67 -0.19
CA ASP A 72 11.34 -10.02 -0.52
C ASP A 72 10.17 -9.98 -1.51
N TRP A 73 9.33 -8.93 -1.44
CA TRP A 73 8.20 -8.74 -2.36
C TRP A 73 8.62 -8.51 -3.81
N LEU A 74 9.82 -7.97 -4.05
CA LEU A 74 10.36 -7.79 -5.40
C LEU A 74 10.95 -9.09 -5.97
N PHE A 75 11.42 -9.98 -5.09
CA PHE A 75 12.07 -11.25 -5.46
C PHE A 75 11.21 -12.49 -5.21
N MET A 76 9.93 -12.30 -4.89
CA MET A 76 8.97 -13.39 -4.62
C MET A 76 9.37 -14.31 -3.46
N GLN A 77 10.13 -13.79 -2.50
CA GLN A 77 10.57 -14.55 -1.34
C GLN A 77 9.54 -14.44 -0.21
N ASN A 78 9.55 -15.44 0.70
CA ASN A 78 8.75 -15.41 1.93
C ASN A 78 7.25 -15.17 1.71
N SER A 79 6.66 -15.95 0.80
CA SER A 79 5.24 -15.79 0.45
C SER A 79 4.31 -16.19 1.60
N PHE A 80 3.29 -15.37 1.82
CA PHE A 80 2.27 -15.55 2.84
C PHE A 80 1.26 -16.61 2.37
N ALA A 81 1.08 -17.67 3.15
CA ALA A 81 0.07 -18.69 2.88
C ALA A 81 -1.33 -18.16 3.21
N ILE A 82 -2.20 -18.07 2.20
CA ILE A 82 -3.63 -17.81 2.38
C ILE A 82 -4.35 -19.12 2.73
N TYR A 83 -3.96 -20.22 2.07
CA TYR A 83 -4.53 -21.54 2.27
C TYR A 83 -3.45 -22.61 2.01
N ILE A 84 -3.53 -23.74 2.73
CA ILE A 84 -2.49 -24.80 2.74
C ILE A 84 -2.98 -26.09 2.06
N ASN A 85 -4.27 -26.17 1.67
CA ASN A 85 -4.77 -27.32 0.91
C ASN A 85 -6.11 -27.04 0.19
N PRO A 86 -6.11 -26.49 -1.04
CA PRO A 86 -4.94 -26.33 -1.90
C PRO A 86 -4.01 -25.20 -1.46
N ASP A 87 -2.75 -25.31 -1.85
CA ASP A 87 -1.72 -24.31 -1.60
C ASP A 87 -2.01 -23.01 -2.37
N VAL A 88 -2.42 -21.98 -1.62
CA VAL A 88 -2.67 -20.63 -2.16
C VAL A 88 -1.81 -19.64 -1.40
N TYR A 89 -0.89 -19.00 -2.11
CA TYR A 89 0.04 -18.03 -1.54
C TYR A 89 -0.18 -16.64 -2.11
N ALA A 90 -0.14 -15.62 -1.25
CA ALA A 90 0.04 -14.24 -1.67
C ALA A 90 1.53 -14.00 -1.88
N SER A 91 1.98 -13.93 -3.13
CA SER A 91 3.39 -13.67 -3.45
C SER A 91 3.59 -12.32 -4.14
N GLY A 92 4.84 -11.88 -4.13
CA GLY A 92 5.31 -10.84 -5.04
C GLY A 92 5.27 -11.29 -6.51
N THR A 93 5.69 -10.41 -7.40
CA THR A 93 5.97 -10.75 -8.81
C THR A 93 7.21 -9.96 -9.28
N PRO A 94 8.00 -10.46 -10.26
CA PRO A 94 9.13 -9.72 -10.80
C PRO A 94 8.69 -8.43 -11.50
N ALA A 95 7.42 -8.35 -11.90
CA ALA A 95 6.81 -7.17 -12.48
C ALA A 95 6.88 -5.94 -11.54
N TYR A 96 6.89 -6.15 -10.22
CA TYR A 96 7.06 -5.06 -9.25
C TYR A 96 8.46 -4.46 -9.28
N LEU A 97 9.50 -5.27 -9.54
CA LEU A 97 10.86 -4.78 -9.72
C LEU A 97 10.98 -3.96 -11.01
N VAL A 98 10.38 -4.45 -12.11
CA VAL A 98 10.34 -3.72 -13.38
C VAL A 98 9.57 -2.41 -13.24
N ALA A 99 8.42 -2.42 -12.57
CA ALA A 99 7.64 -1.22 -12.28
C ALA A 99 8.43 -0.24 -11.41
N LEU A 100 9.19 -0.71 -10.42
CA LEU A 100 10.06 0.12 -9.60
C LEU A 100 11.15 0.80 -10.43
N ALA A 101 11.85 0.04 -11.27
CA ALA A 101 12.87 0.58 -12.16
C ALA A 101 12.28 1.61 -13.13
N TYR A 102 11.10 1.31 -13.72
CA TYR A 102 10.41 2.22 -14.61
C TYR A 102 9.92 3.48 -13.90
N ALA A 103 9.42 3.38 -12.66
CA ALA A 103 9.03 4.55 -11.85
C ALA A 103 10.21 5.48 -11.58
N LEU A 104 11.39 4.92 -11.24
CA LEU A 104 12.61 5.69 -11.02
C LEU A 104 13.11 6.40 -12.29
N TYR A 105 12.88 5.79 -13.46
CA TYR A 105 13.18 6.37 -14.76
C TYR A 105 12.17 7.44 -15.19
N LYS A 106 10.87 7.13 -15.15
CA LYS A 106 9.80 7.95 -15.72
C LYS A 106 9.47 9.17 -14.88
N ARG A 107 9.47 9.04 -13.54
CA ARG A 107 9.30 10.13 -12.55
C ARG A 107 8.04 10.98 -12.76
N ASP A 108 6.95 10.36 -13.22
CA ASP A 108 5.64 11.01 -13.35
C ASP A 108 4.77 10.86 -12.07
N ASP A 109 3.54 11.36 -12.11
CA ASP A 109 2.60 11.34 -10.98
C ASP A 109 2.37 9.90 -10.46
N VAL A 110 2.22 8.93 -11.36
CA VAL A 110 2.03 7.51 -10.99
C VAL A 110 3.31 6.96 -10.35
N SER A 111 4.48 7.35 -10.87
CA SER A 111 5.77 7.01 -10.28
C SER A 111 5.89 7.52 -8.85
N ALA A 112 5.45 8.76 -8.59
CA ALA A 112 5.43 9.33 -7.23
C ALA A 112 4.50 8.54 -6.28
N LEU A 113 3.32 8.14 -6.76
CA LEU A 113 2.39 7.30 -5.98
C LEU A 113 2.97 5.90 -5.72
N TYR A 114 3.61 5.28 -6.70
CA TYR A 114 4.25 3.97 -6.53
C TYR A 114 5.42 4.02 -5.54
N LEU A 115 6.33 4.98 -5.73
CA LEU A 115 7.50 5.16 -4.89
C LEU A 115 7.12 5.52 -3.45
N SER A 116 6.10 6.36 -3.26
CA SER A 116 5.60 6.67 -1.92
C SER A 116 4.93 5.48 -1.25
N THR A 117 4.21 4.64 -2.01
CA THR A 117 3.61 3.41 -1.48
C THR A 117 4.68 2.43 -1.02
N TYR A 118 5.71 2.20 -1.84
CA TYR A 118 6.84 1.34 -1.50
C TYR A 118 7.69 1.89 -0.37
N GLY A 119 8.02 3.18 -0.45
CA GLY A 119 8.78 3.89 0.56
C GLY A 119 8.08 3.88 1.91
N GLY A 120 6.75 4.02 1.96
CA GLY A 120 5.99 3.95 3.21
C GLY A 120 6.11 2.62 3.94
N TYR A 121 6.17 1.50 3.21
CA TYR A 121 6.44 0.18 3.79
C TYR A 121 7.88 0.05 4.30
N TRP A 122 8.84 0.62 3.59
CA TRP A 122 10.21 0.74 4.11
C TRP A 122 10.27 1.58 5.38
N LEU A 123 9.55 2.70 5.46
CA LEU A 123 9.50 3.54 6.66
C LEU A 123 8.96 2.76 7.86
N VAL A 124 7.88 1.99 7.67
CA VAL A 124 7.33 1.14 8.74
C VAL A 124 8.29 0.01 9.13
N TYR A 125 8.94 -0.61 8.14
CA TYR A 125 9.95 -1.64 8.42
C TYR A 125 11.12 -1.08 9.21
N LEU A 126 11.67 0.07 8.80
CA LEU A 126 12.77 0.76 9.46
C LEU A 126 12.39 1.33 10.83
N ALA A 127 11.11 1.65 11.04
CA ALA A 127 10.57 2.05 12.35
C ALA A 127 10.43 0.87 13.34
N GLY A 128 10.82 -0.35 12.94
CA GLY A 128 10.89 -1.53 13.82
C GLY A 128 9.77 -2.55 13.62
N ASN A 129 8.92 -2.41 12.58
CA ASN A 129 7.98 -3.47 12.21
C ASN A 129 8.64 -4.50 11.28
N HIS A 130 9.12 -5.60 11.86
CA HIS A 130 9.75 -6.69 11.11
C HIS A 130 8.79 -7.84 10.79
N THR A 131 7.50 -7.67 11.07
CA THR A 131 6.45 -8.66 10.79
C THR A 131 5.53 -8.21 9.66
N LEU A 132 6.12 -7.74 8.56
CA LEU A 132 5.37 -7.44 7.36
C LEU A 132 5.08 -8.73 6.57
N TYR A 133 4.06 -8.70 5.72
CA TYR A 133 3.61 -9.87 4.96
C TYR A 133 3.48 -9.55 3.48
N SER A 134 3.72 -10.55 2.63
CA SER A 134 3.73 -10.38 1.16
C SER A 134 2.35 -10.07 0.59
N PHE A 135 1.25 -10.30 1.33
CA PHE A 135 -0.07 -9.83 0.91
C PHE A 135 -0.16 -8.30 0.84
N TYR A 136 0.71 -7.56 1.54
CA TYR A 136 0.78 -6.10 1.39
C TYR A 136 1.18 -5.67 -0.03
N ALA A 137 1.77 -6.58 -0.82
CA ALA A 137 1.98 -6.40 -2.25
C ALA A 137 0.67 -6.07 -3.01
N ALA A 138 -0.50 -6.42 -2.48
CA ALA A 138 -1.79 -6.03 -3.03
C ALA A 138 -1.96 -4.51 -3.17
N HIS A 139 -1.37 -3.71 -2.27
CA HIS A 139 -1.41 -2.24 -2.37
C HIS A 139 -0.53 -1.69 -3.51
N PHE A 140 0.43 -2.47 -3.97
CA PHE A 140 1.36 -2.12 -5.05
C PHE A 140 0.79 -2.45 -6.41
N SER A 141 0.03 -3.54 -6.48
CA SER A 141 -0.40 -4.15 -7.71
C SER A 141 -1.05 -3.14 -8.67
N PRO A 142 -2.07 -2.34 -8.29
CA PRO A 142 -2.70 -1.42 -9.24
C PRO A 142 -1.74 -0.39 -9.83
N LEU A 143 -0.87 0.19 -9.00
CA LEU A 143 0.11 1.20 -9.41
C LEU A 143 1.21 0.60 -10.31
N ALA A 144 1.67 -0.62 -9.98
CA ALA A 144 2.60 -1.36 -10.82
C ALA A 144 2.01 -1.62 -12.22
N HIS A 145 0.75 -2.04 -12.31
CA HIS A 145 0.10 -2.30 -13.59
C HIS A 145 -0.04 -1.04 -14.45
N ILE A 146 -0.36 0.12 -13.84
CA ILE A 146 -0.42 1.40 -14.57
C ILE A 146 0.97 1.76 -15.13
N LEU A 147 2.03 1.60 -14.33
CA LEU A 147 3.40 1.88 -14.76
C LEU A 147 3.84 0.95 -15.90
N LEU A 148 3.57 -0.34 -15.78
CA LEU A 148 3.92 -1.34 -16.80
C LEU A 148 3.13 -1.11 -18.10
N ALA A 149 1.86 -0.74 -18.02
CA ALA A 149 1.08 -0.34 -19.19
C ALA A 149 1.72 0.87 -19.89
N GLY A 150 2.15 1.88 -19.13
CA GLY A 150 2.88 3.03 -19.65
C GLY A 150 4.21 2.65 -20.31
N LEU A 151 4.96 1.72 -19.71
CA LEU A 151 6.21 1.18 -20.28
C LEU A 151 5.93 0.48 -21.62
N PHE A 152 4.99 -0.46 -21.67
CA PHE A 152 4.68 -1.19 -22.90
C PHE A 152 4.19 -0.26 -24.02
N ALA A 153 3.34 0.71 -23.69
CA ALA A 153 2.89 1.72 -24.65
C ALA A 153 4.04 2.60 -25.19
N SER A 154 5.09 2.84 -24.40
CA SER A 154 6.27 3.57 -24.86
C SER A 154 7.16 2.75 -25.78
N LEU A 155 7.24 1.43 -25.54
CA LEU A 155 8.01 0.49 -26.36
C LEU A 155 7.31 0.21 -27.68
N SER A 156 5.97 0.13 -27.71
CA SER A 156 5.21 -0.15 -28.92
C SER A 156 5.18 0.99 -29.94
N ARG A 157 5.59 2.20 -29.53
CA ARG A 157 5.67 3.40 -30.39
C ARG A 157 7.06 3.62 -30.97
N ARG A 158 8.04 2.77 -30.62
CA ARG A 158 9.38 2.75 -31.20
C ARG A 158 9.42 1.71 -32.32
#